data_AF-A0AAV7RQ89-F1
#
_entry.id   AF-A0AAV7RQ89-F1
#
_cell.length_a   1.000
_cell.length_b   1.000
_cell.length_c   1.000
_cell.angle_alpha   90.00
_cell.angle_beta   90.00
_cell.angle_gamma   90.00
#
_symmetry.space_group_name_H-M   'P 1'
#
loop_
_entity.id
_entity.type
_entity.pdbx_description
1 polymer ?
#
loop_
_entity_poly.entity_id
_entity_poly.type
_entity_poly.pdbx_seq_one_letter_code
_entity_poly.pdbx_strand_id
1 'polypeptide(L)'
;MSVLTQVHGGVNRPIAYVSATLGTVAAALPGCLHAVAAIGQSLAQCEGIVMGHPLTVMVHYSVEVLLTRTKTQYRTGARLTCYEMSILGSLNVSLKRCAVLNLATLLPNENIEIKKLEDIEHDCLEVTDLCTKPRPEIRDT
;
A
#
# COMPACT_ATOMS: atom_id res chain seq x y z
N MET A 1 6.89 -7.64 4.18
CA MET A 1 6.21 -8.49 5.19
C MET A 1 5.01 -7.72 5.69
N SER A 2 3.89 -8.39 5.89
CA SER A 2 2.59 -7.85 6.32
C SER A 2 2.00 -8.78 7.37
N VAL A 3 1.05 -8.28 8.15
CA VAL A 3 0.33 -9.05 9.17
C VAL A 3 -1.16 -8.91 8.92
N LEU A 4 -1.85 -10.05 8.90
CA LEU A 4 -3.30 -10.10 8.89
C LEU A 4 -3.78 -10.19 10.34
N THR A 5 -4.64 -9.26 10.73
CA THR A 5 -5.15 -9.17 12.10
C THR A 5 -6.67 -9.18 12.14
N GLN A 6 -7.24 -9.63 13.25
CA GLN A 6 -8.67 -9.52 13.54
C GLN A 6 -8.87 -8.92 14.93
N VAL A 7 -9.90 -8.07 15.05
CA VAL A 7 -10.28 -7.49 16.34
C VAL A 7 -10.88 -8.59 17.22
N HIS A 8 -10.28 -8.78 18.39
CA HIS A 8 -10.76 -9.71 19.40
C HIS A 8 -10.69 -9.03 20.77
N GLY A 9 -11.86 -8.79 21.38
CA GLY A 9 -11.94 -8.10 22.68
C GLY A 9 -11.42 -6.65 22.64
N GLY A 10 -11.59 -5.96 21.51
CA GLY A 10 -11.13 -4.57 21.32
C GLY A 10 -9.66 -4.43 20.89
N VAL A 11 -8.91 -5.53 20.80
CA VAL A 11 -7.48 -5.52 20.44
C VAL A 11 -7.27 -6.24 19.10
N ASN A 12 -6.37 -5.71 18.26
CA ASN A 12 -5.98 -6.38 17.01
C ASN A 12 -5.08 -7.58 17.31
N ARG A 13 -5.57 -8.80 17.07
CA ARG A 13 -4.80 -10.03 17.21
C ARG A 13 -4.30 -10.52 15.85
N PRO A 14 -3.01 -10.88 15.71
CA PRO A 14 -2.49 -11.44 14.48
C PRO A 14 -3.07 -12.84 14.23
N ILE A 15 -3.60 -13.05 13.02
CA ILE A 15 -4.04 -14.34 12.51
C ILE A 15 -2.94 -14.98 11.68
N ALA A 16 -2.28 -14.18 10.83
CA ALA A 16 -1.23 -14.66 9.94
C ALA A 16 -0.17 -13.60 9.69
N TYR A 17 1.08 -14.05 9.59
CA TYR A 17 2.18 -13.25 9.06
C TYR A 17 2.43 -13.65 7.61
N VAL A 18 2.48 -12.65 6.74
CA VAL A 18 2.52 -12.85 5.31
C VAL A 18 3.79 -12.18 4.77
N SER A 19 4.64 -12.95 4.11
CA SER A 19 5.84 -12.43 3.48
C SER A 19 5.86 -12.87 2.02
N ALA A 20 5.91 -11.90 1.13
CA ALA A 20 5.91 -12.14 -0.29
C ALA A 20 7.09 -11.41 -0.93
N THR A 21 7.80 -12.11 -1.81
CA THR A 21 8.80 -11.49 -2.69
C THR A 21 8.09 -10.94 -3.91
N LEU A 22 8.24 -9.64 -4.16
CA LEU A 22 7.73 -9.02 -5.38
C LEU A 22 8.49 -9.56 -6.60
N GLY A 23 7.77 -9.77 -7.70
CA GLY A 23 8.42 -10.11 -8.97
C GLY A 23 9.40 -9.03 -9.41
N THR A 24 10.40 -9.38 -10.21
CA THR A 24 11.52 -8.48 -10.61
C THR A 24 11.07 -7.08 -11.05
N VAL A 25 10.02 -6.99 -11.85
CA VAL A 25 9.46 -5.71 -12.33
C VAL A 25 8.78 -4.93 -11.21
N ALA A 26 8.05 -5.60 -10.32
CA ALA A 26 7.39 -4.94 -9.20
C ALA A 26 8.40 -4.50 -8.13
N ALA A 27 9.47 -5.27 -7.94
CA ALA A 27 10.61 -4.90 -7.09
C ALA A 27 11.37 -3.68 -7.64
N ALA A 28 11.33 -3.46 -8.96
CA ALA A 28 11.92 -2.29 -9.61
C ALA A 28 11.05 -1.02 -9.55
N LEU A 29 9.82 -1.10 -9.01
CA LEU A 29 8.98 0.08 -8.82
C LEU A 29 9.59 1.00 -7.76
N PRO A 30 9.62 2.32 -8.01
CA PRO A 30 10.17 3.27 -7.05
C PRO A 30 9.16 3.60 -5.95
N GLY A 31 9.69 3.81 -4.73
CA GLY A 31 8.98 4.44 -3.62
C GLY A 31 7.59 3.87 -3.36
N CYS A 32 6.57 4.73 -3.43
CA CYS A 32 5.20 4.39 -3.05
C CYS A 32 4.49 3.46 -4.03
N LEU A 33 4.96 3.35 -5.28
CA LEU A 33 4.46 2.35 -6.23
C LEU A 33 4.90 0.93 -5.83
N HIS A 34 6.07 0.79 -5.23
CA HIS A 34 6.50 -0.47 -4.62
C HIS A 34 5.54 -0.89 -3.51
N ALA A 35 5.13 0.06 -2.67
CA ALA A 35 4.17 -0.19 -1.59
C ALA A 35 2.81 -0.65 -2.14
N VAL A 36 2.31 -0.03 -3.21
CA VAL A 36 1.08 -0.46 -3.91
C VAL A 36 1.18 -1.91 -4.39
N ALA A 37 2.29 -2.27 -5.05
CA ALA A 37 2.51 -3.64 -5.51
C ALA A 37 2.59 -4.64 -4.35
N ALA A 38 3.26 -4.27 -3.25
CA ALA A 38 3.35 -5.08 -2.03
C ALA A 38 1.97 -5.33 -1.38
N ILE A 39 1.09 -4.32 -1.40
CA ILE A 39 -0.29 -4.45 -0.91
C ILE A 39 -1.06 -5.43 -1.79
N GLY A 40 -1.05 -5.24 -3.11
CA GLY A 40 -1.77 -6.12 -4.03
C GLY A 40 -1.34 -7.58 -3.88
N GLN A 41 -0.04 -7.83 -3.72
CA GLN A 41 0.46 -9.18 -3.50
C GLN A 41 0.10 -9.75 -2.12
N SER A 42 0.09 -8.92 -1.07
CA SER A 42 -0.36 -9.34 0.27
C SER A 42 -1.85 -9.70 0.27
N LEU A 43 -2.68 -8.93 -0.44
CA LEU A 43 -4.11 -9.20 -0.56
C LEU A 43 -4.38 -10.52 -1.27
N ALA A 44 -3.68 -10.79 -2.38
CA ALA A 44 -3.80 -12.06 -3.09
C ALA A 44 -3.42 -13.26 -2.21
N GLN A 45 -2.44 -13.12 -1.32
CA GLN A 45 -2.07 -14.18 -0.37
C GLN A 45 -3.09 -14.34 0.77
N CYS A 46 -3.70 -13.24 1.20
CA CYS A 46 -4.73 -13.26 2.24
C CYS A 46 -6.12 -13.66 1.72
N GLU A 47 -6.35 -13.66 0.40
CA GLU A 47 -7.67 -13.89 -0.20
C GLU A 47 -8.30 -15.21 0.26
N GLY A 48 -7.51 -16.30 0.31
CA GLY A 48 -7.97 -17.60 0.79
C GLY A 48 -8.30 -17.65 2.29
N ILE A 49 -7.75 -16.72 3.09
CA ILE A 49 -8.01 -16.62 4.53
C ILE A 49 -9.22 -15.71 4.79
N VAL A 50 -9.30 -14.59 4.06
CA VAL A 50 -10.30 -13.55 4.24
C VAL A 50 -11.64 -13.97 3.62
N MET A 51 -11.62 -14.77 2.56
CA MET A 51 -12.82 -15.33 1.91
C MET A 51 -13.90 -14.28 1.62
N GLY A 52 -13.48 -13.10 1.14
CA GLY A 52 -14.39 -12.00 0.80
C GLY A 52 -14.94 -11.20 1.98
N HIS A 53 -14.48 -11.42 3.21
CA HIS A 53 -14.84 -10.54 4.33
C HIS A 53 -14.27 -9.12 4.16
N PRO A 54 -14.92 -8.10 4.74
CA PRO A 54 -14.39 -6.74 4.76
C PRO A 54 -12.99 -6.70 5.39
N LEU A 55 -12.07 -6.03 4.72
CA LEU A 55 -10.67 -5.93 5.11
C LEU A 55 -10.21 -4.48 5.03
N THR A 56 -9.57 -4.02 6.10
CA THR A 56 -8.92 -2.70 6.14
C THR A 56 -7.41 -2.87 6.02
N VAL A 57 -6.83 -2.36 4.94
CA VAL A 57 -5.37 -2.32 4.77
C VAL A 57 -4.84 -1.07 5.45
N MET A 58 -3.93 -1.27 6.41
CA MET A 58 -3.24 -0.19 7.11
C MET A 58 -1.86 0.04 6.51
N VAL A 59 -1.59 1.26 6.04
CA VAL A 59 -0.32 1.62 5.35
C VAL A 59 0.21 2.96 5.87
N HIS A 60 1.53 3.09 5.96
CA HIS A 60 2.20 4.32 6.39
C HIS A 60 1.90 5.54 5.52
N TYR A 61 1.94 5.34 4.21
CA TYR A 61 1.76 6.39 3.21
C TYR A 61 0.31 6.43 2.71
N SER A 62 -0.17 7.60 2.31
CA SER A 62 -1.49 7.75 1.68
C SER A 62 -1.45 7.23 0.23
N VAL A 63 -1.34 5.91 0.08
CA VAL A 63 -1.35 5.23 -1.24
C VAL A 63 -2.71 5.34 -1.92
N GLU A 64 -3.77 5.65 -1.18
CA GLU A 64 -5.11 5.93 -1.73
C GLU A 64 -5.07 7.06 -2.76
N VAL A 65 -4.26 8.10 -2.51
CA VAL A 65 -4.10 9.22 -3.43
C VAL A 65 -3.45 8.79 -4.74
N LEU A 66 -2.49 7.86 -4.69
CA LEU A 66 -1.88 7.29 -5.90
C LEU A 66 -2.91 6.51 -6.71
N LEU A 67 -3.69 5.65 -6.05
CA LEU A 67 -4.66 4.80 -6.74
C LEU A 67 -5.85 5.60 -7.30
N THR A 68 -6.21 6.71 -6.64
CA THR A 68 -7.32 7.58 -7.08
C THR A 68 -6.90 8.53 -8.21
N ARG A 69 -5.70 9.13 -8.14
CA ARG A 69 -5.22 10.09 -9.15
C ARG A 69 -4.72 9.40 -10.43
N THR A 70 -4.24 8.16 -10.34
CA THR A 70 -3.82 7.39 -11.53
C THR A 70 -5.02 7.06 -12.45
N LYS A 71 -6.25 7.00 -11.91
CA LYS A 71 -7.47 6.95 -12.73
C LYS A 71 -7.68 8.19 -13.62
N THR A 72 -7.07 9.33 -13.28
CA THR A 72 -7.28 10.63 -13.94
C THR A 72 -6.12 11.10 -14.80
N GLN A 73 -4.91 10.54 -14.65
CA GLN A 73 -3.75 10.94 -15.45
C GLN A 73 -3.01 9.74 -16.04
N TYR A 74 -2.99 9.72 -17.37
CA TYR A 74 -2.36 8.75 -18.27
C TYR A 74 -0.87 8.51 -17.92
N ARG A 75 -0.55 7.58 -17.01
CA ARG A 75 0.83 7.11 -16.76
C ARG A 75 0.91 5.58 -16.84
N THR A 76 1.31 5.14 -18.03
CA THR A 76 1.95 3.88 -18.41
C THR A 76 2.11 2.78 -17.33
N GLY A 77 1.17 1.85 -17.33
CA GLY A 77 1.41 0.45 -16.94
C GLY A 77 0.12 -0.33 -16.74
N ALA A 78 -0.19 -1.29 -17.62
CA ALA A 78 -1.32 -2.22 -17.44
C ALA A 78 -1.32 -2.90 -16.06
N ARG A 79 -0.14 -3.06 -15.44
CA ARG A 79 0.05 -3.64 -14.11
C ARG A 79 -0.37 -2.74 -12.96
N LEU A 80 -0.17 -1.42 -13.07
CA LEU A 80 -0.70 -0.47 -12.07
C LEU A 80 -2.22 -0.52 -12.08
N THR A 81 -2.81 -0.57 -13.28
CA THR A 81 -4.25 -0.79 -13.46
C THR A 81 -4.72 -2.12 -12.83
N CYS A 82 -3.93 -3.21 -12.93
CA CYS A 82 -4.26 -4.46 -12.24
C CYS A 82 -4.27 -4.31 -10.71
N TYR A 83 -3.25 -3.67 -10.12
CA TYR A 83 -3.22 -3.45 -8.67
C TYR A 83 -4.34 -2.51 -8.21
N GLU A 84 -4.66 -1.47 -8.98
CA GLU A 84 -5.82 -0.61 -8.73
C GLU A 84 -7.12 -1.40 -8.76
N MET A 85 -7.35 -2.25 -9.75
CA MET A 85 -8.54 -3.10 -9.81
C MET A 85 -8.59 -4.08 -8.65
N SER A 86 -7.47 -4.68 -8.25
CA SER A 86 -7.44 -5.61 -7.12
C SER A 86 -7.64 -4.93 -5.77
N ILE A 87 -7.16 -3.69 -5.59
CA ILE A 87 -7.22 -2.98 -4.30
C ILE A 87 -8.50 -2.13 -4.19
N LEU A 88 -8.85 -1.38 -5.23
CA LEU A 88 -10.01 -0.49 -5.25
C LEU A 88 -11.25 -1.13 -5.90
N GLY A 89 -11.08 -2.13 -6.76
CA GLY A 89 -12.20 -2.82 -7.42
C GLY A 89 -12.84 -3.91 -6.56
N SER A 90 -12.15 -4.39 -5.51
CA SER A 90 -12.74 -5.25 -4.49
C SER A 90 -13.62 -4.42 -3.55
N LEU A 91 -14.94 -4.63 -3.59
CA LEU A 91 -15.93 -3.95 -2.74
C LEU A 91 -15.68 -4.10 -1.23
N ASN A 92 -14.84 -5.05 -0.84
CA ASN A 92 -14.59 -5.41 0.55
C ASN A 92 -13.29 -4.84 1.11
N VAL A 93 -12.50 -4.09 0.33
CA VAL A 93 -11.22 -3.55 0.78
C VAL A 93 -11.32 -2.05 1.03
N SER A 94 -10.86 -1.62 2.21
CA SER A 94 -10.74 -0.21 2.58
C SER A 94 -9.28 0.12 2.91
N LEU A 95 -8.83 1.31 2.53
CA LEU A 95 -7.48 1.79 2.84
C LEU A 95 -7.54 2.72 4.05
N LYS A 96 -6.61 2.56 4.99
CA LYS A 96 -6.46 3.46 6.13
C LYS A 96 -4.99 3.80 6.34
N ARG A 97 -4.69 5.08 6.57
CA ARG A 97 -3.35 5.52 6.94
C ARG A 97 -3.03 5.09 8.38
N CYS A 98 -1.86 4.50 8.59
CA CYS A 98 -1.32 4.14 9.90
C CYS A 98 0.12 4.61 10.00
N ALA A 99 0.37 5.67 10.77
CA ALA A 99 1.65 6.36 10.80
C ALA A 99 2.74 5.62 11.60
N VAL A 100 2.38 4.67 12.48
CA VAL A 100 3.38 3.93 13.28
C VAL A 100 2.97 2.47 13.47
N LEU A 101 3.87 1.58 13.05
CA LEU A 101 3.81 0.15 13.32
C LEU A 101 5.00 -0.23 14.21
N ASN A 102 4.79 -1.15 15.15
CA ASN A 102 5.90 -1.78 15.86
C ASN A 102 6.69 -2.66 14.89
N LEU A 103 7.99 -2.45 14.75
CA LEU A 103 8.83 -3.20 13.80
C LEU A 103 8.90 -4.70 14.10
N ALA A 104 8.75 -5.11 15.36
CA ALA A 104 8.80 -6.51 15.75
C ALA A 104 7.48 -7.23 15.48
N THR A 105 6.34 -6.58 15.71
CA THR A 105 5.02 -7.23 15.64
C THR A 105 4.20 -6.85 14.40
N LEU A 106 4.60 -5.79 13.70
CA LEU A 106 3.87 -5.14 12.61
C LEU A 106 2.45 -4.67 12.98
N LEU A 107 2.15 -4.53 14.27
CA LEU A 107 0.87 -4.03 14.77
C LEU A 107 0.90 -2.51 14.95
N PRO A 108 -0.25 -1.82 14.80
CA PRO A 108 -0.37 -0.41 15.16
C PRO A 108 -0.06 -0.21 16.65
N ASN A 109 0.77 0.79 16.97
CA ASN A 109 1.01 1.16 18.37
C ASN A 109 -0.20 1.93 18.91
N GLU A 110 -0.90 1.35 19.90
CA GLU A 110 -2.07 1.97 20.54
C GLU A 110 -1.72 3.24 21.36
N ASN A 111 -0.44 3.40 21.73
CA ASN A 111 0.05 4.47 22.62
C ASN A 111 0.65 5.69 21.89
N ILE A 112 0.64 5.70 20.56
CA ILE A 112 1.06 6.87 19.81
C ILE A 112 -0.22 7.48 19.26
N GLU A 113 -0.73 8.49 19.97
CA GLU A 113 -1.80 9.32 19.46
C GLU A 113 -1.46 9.67 18.01
N ILE A 114 -2.37 9.27 17.11
CA ILE A 114 -2.34 9.55 15.67
C ILE A 114 -2.04 11.05 15.40
N LYS A 115 -2.31 11.92 16.39
CA LYS A 115 -2.04 13.36 16.41
C LYS A 115 -0.56 13.79 16.39
N LYS A 116 0.41 12.98 16.81
CA LYS A 116 1.82 13.44 16.90
C LYS A 116 2.66 13.22 15.65
N LEU A 117 2.13 12.54 14.63
CA LEU A 117 2.87 12.24 13.40
C LEU A 117 2.07 12.61 12.13
N GLU A 118 1.19 13.60 12.24
CA GLU A 118 0.77 14.39 11.08
C GLU A 118 1.97 15.18 10.47
N ASP A 119 3.06 15.35 11.24
CA ASP A 119 4.26 16.14 10.89
C ASP A 119 5.27 15.49 9.92
N ILE A 120 5.05 14.26 9.46
CA ILE A 120 5.80 13.73 8.30
C ILE A 120 4.84 13.73 7.11
N GLU A 121 4.72 14.89 6.50
CA GLU A 121 3.97 15.10 5.26
C GLU A 121 4.71 14.38 4.11
N HIS A 122 4.44 13.08 3.97
CA HIS A 122 4.89 12.32 2.82
C HIS A 122 3.87 12.48 1.69
N ASP A 123 4.20 13.30 0.69
CA ASP A 123 3.43 13.36 -0.55
C ASP A 123 3.86 12.24 -1.50
N CYS A 124 3.06 11.17 -1.53
CA CYS A 124 3.23 10.05 -2.45
C CYS A 124 3.32 10.50 -3.91
N LEU A 125 2.59 11.56 -4.30
CA LEU A 125 2.52 12.03 -5.67
C LEU A 125 3.82 12.68 -6.09
N GLU A 126 4.30 13.66 -5.32
CA GLU A 126 5.55 14.35 -5.60
C GLU A 126 6.73 13.37 -5.70
N VAL A 127 6.81 12.43 -4.75
CA VAL A 127 7.87 11.41 -4.72
C VAL A 127 7.78 10.48 -5.94
N THR A 128 6.57 10.06 -6.30
CA THR A 128 6.37 9.20 -7.47
C THR A 128 6.70 9.95 -8.76
N ASP A 129 6.28 11.20 -8.90
CA ASP A 129 6.58 12.03 -10.06
C ASP A 129 8.09 12.28 -10.18
N LEU A 130 8.78 12.56 -9.09
CA LEU A 130 10.24 12.74 -9.09
C LEU A 130 10.95 11.48 -9.60
N CYS A 131 10.56 10.31 -9.10
CA CYS A 131 11.19 9.04 -9.46
C CYS A 131 10.84 8.53 -10.86
N THR A 132 9.73 9.00 -11.44
CA THR A 132 9.24 8.59 -12.77
C THR A 132 9.46 9.65 -13.84
N LYS A 133 10.15 10.76 -13.51
CA LYS A 133 10.57 11.75 -14.50
C LYS A 133 11.54 11.07 -15.49
N PRO A 134 11.33 11.24 -16.81
CA PRO A 134 12.32 10.84 -17.81
C PRO A 134 13.66 11.51 -17.49
N ARG A 135 14.78 10.79 -17.69
CA ARG A 135 16.09 11.41 -17.56
C ARG A 135 16.17 12.61 -18.52
N PRO A 136 16.63 13.79 -18.07
CA PRO A 136 16.59 15.01 -18.87
C PRO A 136 17.43 14.94 -20.15
N GLU A 137 18.35 13.97 -20.25
CA GLU A 137 19.25 13.79 -21.39
C GLU A 137 18.64 13.02 -22.55
N ILE A 138 17.44 12.45 -22.39
CA ILE A 138 16.74 11.72 -23.45
C ILE A 138 15.65 12.64 -24.00
N ARG A 139 16.02 13.51 -24.94
CA ARG A 139 15.06 14.13 -25.85
C ARG A 139 15.03 13.27 -27.11
N ASP A 140 13.82 12.86 -27.53
CA ASP A 140 13.62 12.16 -28.80
C ASP A 140 14.38 12.88 -29.92
N THR A 141 15.31 12.16 -30.55
CA THR A 141 16.00 12.59 -31.77
C THR A 141 15.36 11.90 -32.95
#